data_AF-A0A7W8NIQ7-F1
#
_entry.id   AF-A0A7W8NIQ7-F1
#
_cell.length_a   1.000
_cell.length_b   1.000
_cell.length_c   1.000
_cell.angle_alpha   90.00
_cell.angle_beta   90.00
_cell.angle_gamma   90.00
#
_symmetry.space_group_name_H-M   'P 1'
#
loop_
_entity.id
_entity.type
_entity.pdbx_description
1 polymer ?
#
loop_
_entity_poly.entity_id
_entity_poly.type
_entity_poly.pdbx_seq_one_letter_code
_entity_poly.pdbx_strand_id
1 'polypeptide(L)'
;MNATDDVLAEQAARWIVRLSDDDAAERRTAQHGFAAWKAADPRHAAAAASMENLLQQLNAVRGQAGGDARPARAALAAVAPKRQRTRRLAIASALVLLVLGVTVSERPAYLLADLSSPTGQWRTQTLADGSRLTLGSDSAVNVHFSAGERHLELVQGEILVDVAKDKNRPFIIDSKQAALRALGTRFTVRQLNNATILSMLESTVSAQVPQHPAIKVHAGQRTRITRDGVGPLVSFDAASLQDAWSAHQLLVDDQPLTEVLDELARHRPGQLRYDRAQLANIRVAAVLPLDDTDKALQLLADNFPQLRIRMLTRYLVMVDAPVKK
;
A
#
# COMPACT_ATOMS: atom_id res chain seq x y z
N MET A 1 35.69 6.61 10.12
CA MET A 1 35.78 5.23 10.64
C MET A 1 35.41 4.33 9.48
N ASN A 2 36.31 3.46 9.04
CA ASN A 2 36.18 2.77 7.76
C ASN A 2 35.11 1.67 7.85
N ALA A 3 34.25 1.57 6.82
CA ALA A 3 33.19 0.56 6.74
C ALA A 3 33.70 -0.89 6.92
N THR A 4 34.97 -1.14 6.61
CA THR A 4 35.64 -2.41 6.81
C THR A 4 35.80 -2.79 8.29
N ASP A 5 36.05 -1.82 9.18
CA ASP A 5 36.24 -2.07 10.61
C ASP A 5 34.90 -2.41 11.30
N ASP A 6 33.80 -1.78 10.85
CA ASP A 6 32.45 -2.06 11.33
C ASP A 6 31.98 -3.47 10.95
N VAL A 7 32.31 -3.93 9.74
CA VAL A 7 31.99 -5.29 9.29
C VAL A 7 32.78 -6.34 10.10
N LEU A 8 34.04 -6.07 10.44
CA LEU A 8 34.86 -6.96 11.26
C LEU A 8 34.41 -7.02 12.73
N ALA A 9 33.99 -5.89 13.29
CA ALA A 9 33.41 -5.84 14.62
C ALA A 9 32.06 -6.58 14.69
N GLU A 10 31.25 -6.49 13.65
CA GLU A 10 29.98 -7.23 13.54
C GLU A 10 30.22 -8.75 13.44
N GLN A 11 31.21 -9.18 12.66
CA GLN A 11 31.60 -10.59 12.57
C GLN A 11 32.12 -11.13 13.91
N ALA A 12 32.94 -10.37 14.64
CA ALA A 12 33.42 -10.75 15.97
C ALA A 12 32.25 -10.91 16.96
N ALA A 13 31.28 -9.99 16.93
CA ALA A 13 30.11 -10.04 17.80
C ALA A 13 29.22 -11.27 17.53
N ARG A 14 29.02 -11.64 16.25
CA ARG A 14 28.26 -12.85 15.88
C ARG A 14 28.91 -14.13 16.41
N TRP A 15 30.24 -14.21 16.40
CA TRP A 15 30.95 -15.36 16.97
C TRP A 15 30.78 -15.44 18.49
N ILE A 16 30.88 -14.33 19.21
CA ILE A 16 30.72 -14.29 20.68
C ILE A 16 29.30 -14.70 21.11
N VAL A 17 28.28 -14.34 20.33
CA VAL A 17 26.91 -14.80 20.56
C VAL A 17 26.80 -16.32 20.41
N ARG A 18 27.37 -16.91 19.36
CA ARG A 18 27.37 -18.37 19.16
C ARG A 18 28.19 -19.12 20.21
N LEU A 19 29.23 -18.50 20.77
CA LEU A 19 30.02 -19.05 21.88
C LEU A 19 29.28 -19.00 23.22
N SER A 20 28.22 -18.20 23.31
CA SER A 20 27.38 -18.02 24.50
C SER A 20 26.11 -18.86 24.46
N ASP A 21 25.97 -19.74 23.46
CA ASP A 21 24.84 -20.65 23.34
C ASP A 21 24.81 -21.66 24.49
N ASP A 22 23.62 -22.13 24.88
CA ASP A 22 23.40 -23.05 25.99
C ASP A 22 23.61 -24.52 25.56
N ASP A 23 23.61 -24.84 24.26
CA ASP A 23 23.96 -26.17 23.73
C ASP A 23 25.49 -26.42 23.70
N ALA A 24 25.94 -27.52 24.32
CA ALA A 24 27.37 -27.85 24.43
C ALA A 24 28.02 -28.39 23.15
N ALA A 25 27.26 -28.94 22.21
CA ALA A 25 27.75 -29.36 20.90
C ALA A 25 27.89 -28.15 19.96
N GLU A 26 26.90 -27.24 19.98
CA GLU A 26 26.95 -26.00 19.18
C GLU A 26 28.05 -25.06 19.67
N ARG A 27 28.23 -24.95 20.99
CA ARG A 27 29.31 -24.15 21.57
C ARG A 27 30.70 -24.66 21.19
N ARG A 28 30.92 -25.98 21.17
CA ARG A 28 32.20 -26.58 20.73
C ARG A 28 32.47 -26.29 19.25
N THR A 29 31.44 -26.40 18.41
CA THR A 29 31.54 -26.09 16.99
C THR A 29 31.85 -24.60 16.77
N ALA A 30 31.20 -23.72 17.54
CA ALA A 30 31.47 -22.28 17.52
C ALA A 30 32.89 -21.93 18.01
N GLN A 31 33.44 -22.65 19.00
CA GLN A 31 34.82 -22.48 19.49
C GLN A 31 35.84 -22.78 18.40
N HIS A 32 35.70 -23.90 17.70
CA HIS A 32 36.59 -24.25 16.58
C HIS A 32 36.45 -23.25 15.43
N GLY A 33 35.23 -22.87 15.06
CA GLY A 33 34.97 -21.89 14.00
C GLY A 33 35.54 -20.50 14.33
N PHE A 34 35.42 -20.06 15.59
CA PHE A 34 35.97 -18.79 16.03
C PHE A 34 37.49 -18.78 16.05
N ALA A 35 38.12 -19.88 16.50
CA ALA A 35 39.59 -20.01 16.47
C ALA A 35 40.13 -19.95 15.04
N ALA A 36 39.47 -20.65 14.09
CA ALA A 36 39.82 -20.60 12.68
C ALA A 36 39.64 -19.20 12.08
N TRP A 37 38.55 -18.50 12.43
CA TRP A 37 38.28 -17.14 11.96
C TRP A 37 39.30 -16.12 12.48
N LYS A 38 39.73 -16.24 13.76
CA LYS A 38 40.79 -15.40 14.34
C LYS A 38 42.16 -15.66 13.68
N ALA A 39 42.44 -16.89 13.28
CA ALA A 39 43.70 -17.26 12.62
C ALA A 39 43.77 -16.84 11.15
N ALA A 40 42.62 -16.53 10.52
CA ALA A 40 42.55 -16.22 9.10
C ALA A 40 43.08 -14.82 8.73
N ASP A 41 42.97 -13.83 9.61
CA ASP A 41 43.46 -12.46 9.36
C ASP A 41 43.87 -11.78 10.69
N PRO A 42 45.06 -11.16 10.78
CA PRO A 42 45.49 -10.38 11.95
C PRO A 42 44.47 -9.32 12.42
N ARG A 43 43.67 -8.75 11.50
CA ARG A 43 42.60 -7.79 11.83
C ARG A 43 41.41 -8.44 12.52
N HIS A 44 41.12 -9.71 12.24
CA HIS A 44 40.09 -10.47 12.96
C HIS A 44 40.53 -10.74 14.41
N ALA A 45 41.81 -11.06 14.60
CA ALA A 45 42.39 -11.22 15.93
C ALA A 45 42.34 -9.91 16.73
N ALA A 46 42.63 -8.77 16.11
CA ALA A 46 42.53 -7.45 16.75
C ALA A 46 41.09 -7.07 17.12
N ALA A 47 40.13 -7.35 16.22
CA ALA A 47 38.70 -7.12 16.47
C ALA A 47 38.15 -8.03 17.60
N ALA A 48 38.57 -9.30 17.62
CA ALA A 48 38.22 -10.23 18.69
C ALA A 48 38.81 -9.81 20.05
N ALA A 49 40.10 -9.46 20.10
CA ALA A 49 40.76 -9.02 21.31
C ALA A 49 40.13 -7.75 21.90
N SER A 50 39.71 -6.81 21.04
CA SER A 50 39.01 -5.59 21.47
C SER A 50 37.67 -5.91 22.14
N MET A 51 36.92 -6.86 21.59
CA MET A 51 35.62 -7.27 22.13
C MET A 51 35.76 -8.13 23.40
N GLU A 52 36.76 -9.02 23.46
CA GLU A 52 37.10 -9.82 24.65
C GLU A 52 37.51 -8.91 25.83
N ASN A 53 38.32 -7.87 25.59
CA ASN A 53 38.71 -6.89 26.60
C ASN A 53 37.50 -6.08 27.12
N LEU A 54 36.59 -5.68 26.22
CA LEU A 54 35.36 -4.98 26.59
C LEU A 54 34.47 -5.86 27.49
N LEU A 55 34.36 -7.15 27.21
CA LEU A 55 33.61 -8.11 28.04
C LEU A 55 34.27 -8.38 29.39
N GLN A 56 35.61 -8.44 29.44
CA GLN A 56 36.35 -8.58 30.70
C GLN A 56 36.17 -7.35 31.61
N GLN A 57 36.19 -6.14 31.05
CA GLN A 57 35.92 -4.92 31.81
C GLN A 57 34.49 -4.89 32.37
N LEU A 58 33.51 -5.36 31.60
CA LEU A 58 32.12 -5.48 32.04
C LEU A 58 31.95 -6.53 33.16
N ASN A 59 32.72 -7.62 33.12
CA ASN A 59 32.70 -8.65 34.16
C ASN A 59 33.46 -8.23 35.43
N ALA A 60 34.54 -7.46 35.31
CA ALA A 60 35.28 -6.91 36.45
C ALA A 60 34.42 -5.94 37.29
N VAL A 61 33.58 -5.15 36.63
CA VAL A 61 32.59 -4.26 37.29
C VAL A 61 31.50 -5.07 38.03
N ARG A 62 31.22 -6.30 37.59
CA ARG A 62 30.22 -7.21 38.18
C ARG A 62 30.73 -7.93 39.44
N GLY A 63 32.04 -8.13 39.57
CA GLY A 63 32.67 -8.85 40.68
C GLY A 63 32.83 -8.04 41.98
N GLN A 64 32.70 -6.70 41.93
CA GLN A 64 32.80 -5.84 43.13
C GLN A 64 31.47 -5.62 43.85
N ALA A 65 30.35 -6.06 43.28
CA ALA A 65 29.03 -6.02 43.91
C ALA A 65 28.65 -7.44 44.34
N GLY A 66 29.13 -7.84 45.53
CA GLY A 66 28.83 -9.15 46.12
C GLY A 66 27.33 -9.42 46.23
N GLY A 67 26.89 -10.50 45.59
CA GLY A 67 25.51 -10.98 45.63
C GLY A 67 25.38 -12.26 44.82
N ASP A 68 25.19 -13.37 45.51
CA ASP A 68 25.16 -14.72 44.97
C ASP A 68 24.09 -14.96 43.91
N ALA A 69 24.41 -15.92 43.05
CA ALA A 69 23.77 -16.22 41.79
C ALA A 69 22.37 -16.82 41.92
N ARG A 70 21.49 -16.41 40.99
CA ARG A 70 20.15 -16.94 40.62
C ARG A 70 18.98 -16.12 41.23
N PRO A 71 18.55 -15.03 40.56
CA PRO A 71 17.79 -15.13 39.31
C PRO A 71 18.20 -14.06 38.27
N ALA A 72 19.48 -14.05 37.89
CA ALA A 72 20.06 -13.00 37.04
C ALA A 72 19.82 -13.16 35.51
N ARG A 73 19.23 -14.27 35.04
CA ARG A 73 18.88 -14.44 33.61
C ARG A 73 17.51 -13.85 33.22
N ALA A 74 16.61 -13.63 34.17
CA ALA A 74 15.25 -13.13 33.90
C ALA A 74 15.10 -11.60 34.09
N ALA A 75 15.91 -10.98 34.94
CA ALA A 75 15.80 -9.54 35.24
C ALA A 75 16.80 -8.64 34.47
N LEU A 76 17.93 -9.19 33.99
CA LEU A 76 18.88 -8.45 33.13
C LEU A 76 18.45 -8.36 31.65
N ALA A 77 17.35 -9.01 31.27
CA ALA A 77 16.63 -8.71 30.03
C ALA A 77 15.87 -7.36 30.10
N ALA A 78 15.77 -6.72 31.28
CA ALA A 78 14.88 -5.59 31.53
C ALA A 78 15.56 -4.26 31.92
N VAL A 79 16.90 -4.16 32.00
CA VAL A 79 17.55 -2.90 32.43
C VAL A 79 18.76 -2.52 31.54
N ALA A 80 18.49 -1.72 30.51
CA ALA A 80 19.47 -0.99 29.71
C ALA A 80 19.65 0.46 30.23
N PRO A 81 20.83 1.10 30.03
CA PRO A 81 21.19 2.35 30.68
C PRO A 81 20.46 3.59 30.13
N LYS A 82 20.31 4.56 31.04
CA LYS A 82 19.34 5.67 31.06
C LYS A 82 19.41 6.68 29.89
N ARG A 83 20.48 6.70 29.09
CA ARG A 83 20.58 7.55 27.87
C ARG A 83 20.23 6.81 26.57
N GLN A 84 20.22 5.48 26.64
CA GLN A 84 19.66 4.59 25.62
C GLN A 84 18.17 4.31 25.88
N ARG A 85 17.66 4.65 27.08
CA ARG A 85 16.24 4.48 27.45
C ARG A 85 15.31 5.40 26.67
N THR A 86 15.70 6.63 26.32
CA THR A 86 14.89 7.52 25.46
C THR A 86 14.91 7.10 23.99
N ARG A 87 16.05 6.59 23.49
CA ARG A 87 16.16 6.05 22.13
C ARG A 87 15.51 4.66 21.98
N ARG A 88 15.61 3.80 23.00
CA ARG A 88 14.90 2.50 23.05
C ARG A 88 13.43 2.65 23.42
N LEU A 89 13.01 3.67 24.17
CA LEU A 89 11.59 4.02 24.30
C LEU A 89 11.05 4.60 23.00
N ALA A 90 11.83 5.34 22.22
CA ALA A 90 11.41 5.82 20.90
C ALA A 90 11.39 4.71 19.84
N ILE A 91 12.31 3.74 19.90
CA ILE A 91 12.34 2.59 18.97
C ILE A 91 11.34 1.51 19.41
N ALA A 92 11.18 1.27 20.71
CA ALA A 92 10.13 0.38 21.23
C ALA A 92 8.76 1.03 21.13
N SER A 93 8.60 2.36 21.28
CA SER A 93 7.34 3.02 20.94
C SER A 93 7.12 3.05 19.43
N ALA A 94 8.15 3.19 18.60
CA ALA A 94 8.00 3.06 17.15
C ALA A 94 7.65 1.63 16.73
N LEU A 95 8.22 0.59 17.35
CA LEU A 95 7.89 -0.82 17.09
C LEU A 95 6.57 -1.22 17.74
N VAL A 96 6.21 -0.68 18.89
CA VAL A 96 4.89 -0.85 19.50
C VAL A 96 3.85 0.00 18.77
N LEU A 97 4.18 1.13 18.13
CA LEU A 97 3.27 1.85 17.21
C LEU A 97 3.21 1.18 15.83
N LEU A 98 4.28 0.51 15.39
CA LEU A 98 4.28 -0.32 14.19
C LEU A 98 3.52 -1.63 14.42
N VAL A 99 3.58 -2.18 15.62
CA VAL A 99 2.86 -3.41 16.02
C VAL A 99 1.45 -3.08 16.49
N LEU A 100 1.19 -2.12 17.39
CA LEU A 100 -0.18 -1.66 17.71
C LEU A 100 -0.86 -0.92 16.56
N GLY A 101 -0.12 -0.23 15.68
CA GLY A 101 -0.67 0.32 14.44
C GLY A 101 -1.08 -0.78 13.45
N VAL A 102 -0.50 -1.97 13.57
CA VAL A 102 -0.86 -3.18 12.81
C VAL A 102 -1.84 -4.09 13.59
N THR A 103 -1.97 -3.95 14.92
CA THR A 103 -2.89 -4.77 15.73
C THR A 103 -4.16 -4.04 16.18
N VAL A 104 -4.39 -2.79 15.76
CA VAL A 104 -5.69 -2.07 15.86
C VAL A 104 -6.15 -1.54 14.49
N SER A 105 -5.55 -2.03 13.41
CA SER A 105 -6.11 -1.93 12.07
C SER A 105 -6.56 -3.32 11.71
N GLU A 106 -7.83 -3.46 11.32
CA GLU A 106 -8.27 -4.58 10.51
C GLU A 106 -7.17 -4.89 9.49
N ARG A 107 -6.73 -6.15 9.38
CA ARG A 107 -5.86 -6.57 8.27
C ARG A 107 -6.53 -5.99 7.04
N PRO A 108 -5.89 -5.07 6.29
CA PRO A 108 -6.67 -4.28 5.38
C PRO A 108 -7.24 -5.25 4.35
N ALA A 109 -8.57 -5.28 4.25
CA ALA A 109 -9.32 -6.37 3.63
C ALA A 109 -8.86 -6.69 2.20
N TYR A 110 -8.13 -5.77 1.55
CA TYR A 110 -7.45 -5.98 0.28
C TYR A 110 -6.38 -7.09 0.28
N LEU A 111 -5.68 -7.35 1.40
CA LEU A 111 -4.61 -8.35 1.49
C LEU A 111 -5.12 -9.79 1.43
N LEU A 112 -6.39 -9.99 1.78
CA LEU A 112 -7.06 -11.29 1.74
C LEU A 112 -8.06 -11.38 0.60
N ALA A 113 -8.08 -10.40 -0.30
CA ALA A 113 -9.03 -10.39 -1.39
C ALA A 113 -8.75 -11.50 -2.40
N ASP A 114 -9.82 -12.14 -2.89
CA ASP A 114 -9.73 -13.22 -3.87
C ASP A 114 -9.08 -12.76 -5.17
N LEU A 115 -9.41 -11.53 -5.58
CA LEU A 115 -8.87 -10.88 -6.77
C LEU A 115 -8.30 -9.51 -6.39
N SER A 116 -7.08 -9.24 -6.85
CA SER A 116 -6.44 -7.94 -6.68
C SER A 116 -5.55 -7.57 -7.87
N SER A 117 -5.34 -6.26 -7.99
CA SER A 117 -4.41 -5.63 -8.94
C SER A 117 -3.50 -4.67 -8.16
N PRO A 118 -2.17 -4.79 -8.31
CA PRO A 118 -1.22 -3.85 -7.73
C PRO A 118 -1.39 -2.42 -8.27
N THR A 119 -0.81 -1.45 -7.56
CA THR A 119 -0.72 -0.06 -8.05
C THR A 119 -0.02 0.00 -9.41
N GLY A 120 -0.61 0.72 -10.36
CA GLY A 120 -0.12 0.88 -11.74
C GLY A 120 -0.37 -0.35 -12.64
N GLN A 121 -1.07 -1.37 -12.15
CA GLN A 121 -1.37 -2.57 -12.92
C GLN A 121 -2.88 -2.75 -13.11
N TRP A 122 -3.24 -3.32 -14.25
CA TRP A 122 -4.60 -3.64 -14.62
C TRP A 122 -4.72 -5.14 -14.81
N ARG A 123 -5.84 -5.72 -14.39
CA ARG A 123 -6.04 -7.17 -14.47
C ARG A 123 -7.45 -7.49 -14.92
N THR A 124 -7.58 -8.33 -15.95
CA THR A 124 -8.87 -8.87 -16.38
C THR A 124 -8.97 -10.34 -16.02
N GLN A 125 -10.11 -10.72 -15.43
CA GLN A 125 -10.42 -12.09 -15.02
C GLN A 125 -11.83 -12.46 -15.51
N THR A 126 -11.97 -13.64 -16.09
CA THR A 126 -13.29 -14.25 -16.31
C THR A 126 -13.67 -15.05 -15.07
N LEU A 127 -14.87 -14.78 -14.54
CA LEU A 127 -15.43 -15.41 -13.35
C LEU A 127 -16.13 -16.73 -13.72
N ALA A 128 -16.44 -17.53 -12.71
CA ALA A 128 -17.03 -18.87 -12.89
C ALA A 128 -18.43 -18.86 -13.54
N ASP A 129 -19.15 -17.73 -13.48
CA ASP A 129 -20.45 -17.54 -14.13
C ASP A 129 -20.33 -17.05 -15.60
N GLY A 130 -19.10 -16.85 -16.09
CA GLY A 130 -18.82 -16.29 -17.41
C GLY A 130 -18.73 -14.76 -17.46
N SER A 131 -19.01 -14.06 -16.35
CA SER A 131 -18.84 -12.61 -16.28
C SER A 131 -17.37 -12.23 -16.40
N ARG A 132 -17.07 -11.07 -16.99
CA ARG A 132 -15.70 -10.54 -17.09
C ARG A 132 -15.53 -9.36 -16.15
N LEU A 133 -14.52 -9.45 -15.29
CA LEU A 133 -14.15 -8.42 -14.34
C LEU A 133 -12.79 -7.84 -14.75
N THR A 134 -12.73 -6.53 -14.98
CA THR A 134 -11.47 -5.80 -15.17
C THR A 134 -11.23 -4.91 -13.96
N LEU A 135 -10.13 -5.15 -13.27
CA LEU A 135 -9.67 -4.41 -12.11
C LEU A 135 -8.71 -3.31 -12.57
N GLY A 136 -9.00 -2.06 -12.20
CA GLY A 136 -8.07 -0.94 -12.36
C GLY A 136 -6.92 -1.00 -11.35
N SER A 137 -6.05 0.00 -11.34
CA SER A 137 -4.95 0.07 -10.35
C SER A 137 -5.45 -0.03 -8.91
N ASP A 138 -4.66 -0.68 -8.05
CA ASP A 138 -4.89 -0.74 -6.59
C ASP A 138 -6.32 -1.18 -6.21
N SER A 139 -6.82 -2.20 -6.90
CA SER A 139 -8.19 -2.68 -6.73
C SER A 139 -8.21 -4.05 -6.08
N ALA A 140 -9.25 -4.29 -5.26
CA ALA A 140 -9.41 -5.55 -4.56
C ALA A 140 -10.90 -5.93 -4.45
N VAL A 141 -11.19 -7.19 -4.77
CA VAL A 141 -12.55 -7.73 -4.85
C VAL A 141 -12.62 -9.12 -4.24
N ASN A 142 -13.64 -9.37 -3.43
CA ASN A 142 -14.01 -10.70 -2.95
C ASN A 142 -15.13 -11.28 -3.80
N VAL A 143 -15.12 -12.58 -4.05
CA VAL A 143 -16.06 -13.28 -4.93
C VAL A 143 -16.81 -14.35 -4.14
N HIS A 144 -18.12 -14.16 -3.97
CA HIS A 144 -18.99 -15.06 -3.23
C HIS A 144 -20.15 -15.52 -4.11
N PHE A 145 -19.95 -16.62 -4.83
CA PHE A 145 -21.01 -17.17 -5.69
C PHE A 145 -21.71 -18.33 -5.00
N SER A 146 -23.04 -18.32 -5.04
CA SER A 146 -23.90 -19.38 -4.52
C SER A 146 -24.87 -19.89 -5.60
N ALA A 147 -25.73 -20.84 -5.20
CA ALA A 147 -26.82 -21.29 -6.06
C ALA A 147 -27.91 -20.22 -6.26
N GLY A 148 -28.06 -19.29 -5.31
CA GLY A 148 -29.12 -18.27 -5.34
C GLY A 148 -28.67 -16.93 -5.90
N GLU A 149 -27.40 -16.56 -5.75
CA GLU A 149 -26.88 -15.25 -6.16
C GLU A 149 -25.40 -15.29 -6.53
N ARG A 150 -24.97 -14.27 -7.28
CA ARG A 150 -23.60 -14.02 -7.68
C ARG A 150 -23.14 -12.72 -7.01
N HIS A 151 -22.47 -12.83 -5.88
CA HIS A 151 -22.14 -11.67 -5.06
C HIS A 151 -20.65 -11.33 -5.17
N LEU A 152 -20.34 -10.06 -5.42
CA LEU A 152 -19.01 -9.49 -5.33
C LEU A 152 -18.98 -8.43 -4.23
N GLU A 153 -17.87 -8.32 -3.53
CA GLU A 153 -17.59 -7.21 -2.62
C GLU A 153 -16.43 -6.40 -3.16
N LEU A 154 -16.67 -5.13 -3.51
CA LEU A 154 -15.61 -4.19 -3.90
C LEU A 154 -15.01 -3.56 -2.65
N VAL A 155 -13.86 -4.07 -2.23
CA VAL A 155 -13.16 -3.61 -1.02
C VAL A 155 -12.52 -2.23 -1.25
N GLN A 156 -11.84 -2.07 -2.39
CA GLN A 156 -11.19 -0.82 -2.79
C GLN A 156 -10.94 -0.76 -4.31
N GLY A 157 -10.63 0.45 -4.78
CA GLY A 157 -10.24 0.71 -6.15
C GLY A 157 -11.43 0.83 -7.08
N GLU A 158 -11.27 0.32 -8.30
CA GLU A 158 -12.28 0.41 -9.34
C GLU A 158 -12.32 -0.81 -10.24
N ILE A 159 -13.52 -1.12 -10.72
CA ILE A 159 -13.78 -2.26 -11.57
C ILE A 159 -14.70 -1.88 -12.72
N LEU A 160 -14.44 -2.50 -13.87
CA LEU A 160 -15.37 -2.63 -14.98
C LEU A 160 -15.90 -4.06 -14.98
N VAL A 161 -17.22 -4.19 -14.99
CA VAL A 161 -17.91 -5.48 -14.93
C VAL A 161 -18.75 -5.64 -16.19
N ASP A 162 -18.56 -6.75 -16.88
CA ASP A 162 -19.42 -7.24 -17.95
C ASP A 162 -20.13 -8.51 -17.45
N VAL A 163 -21.40 -8.35 -17.08
CA VAL A 163 -22.16 -9.36 -16.36
C VAL A 163 -22.80 -10.35 -17.35
N ALA A 164 -22.47 -11.62 -17.20
CA ALA A 164 -23.15 -12.70 -17.91
C ALA A 164 -24.65 -12.73 -17.58
N LYS A 165 -25.48 -12.92 -18.60
CA LYS A 165 -26.94 -12.95 -18.45
C LYS A 165 -27.36 -14.22 -17.70
N ASP A 166 -27.97 -14.04 -16.53
CA ASP A 166 -28.59 -15.11 -15.76
C ASP A 166 -29.76 -14.49 -14.98
N LYS A 167 -30.99 -14.83 -15.39
CA LYS A 167 -32.22 -14.30 -14.79
C LYS A 167 -32.54 -14.91 -13.44
N ASN A 168 -31.99 -16.10 -13.15
CA ASN A 168 -32.32 -16.86 -11.95
C ASN A 168 -31.41 -16.47 -10.79
N ARG A 169 -30.18 -16.04 -11.08
CA ARG A 169 -29.22 -15.60 -10.06
C ARG A 169 -28.84 -14.13 -10.28
N PRO A 170 -29.32 -13.18 -9.46
CA PRO A 170 -28.90 -11.79 -9.59
C PRO A 170 -27.39 -11.66 -9.38
N PHE A 171 -26.80 -10.68 -10.07
CA PHE A 171 -25.42 -10.27 -9.85
C PHE A 171 -25.42 -9.06 -8.94
N ILE A 172 -24.81 -9.17 -7.77
CA ILE A 172 -24.80 -8.12 -6.75
C ILE A 172 -23.36 -7.70 -6.53
N ILE A 173 -23.11 -6.39 -6.46
CA ILE A 173 -21.84 -5.82 -6.03
C ILE A 173 -22.08 -4.96 -4.81
N ASP A 174 -21.56 -5.39 -3.68
CA ASP A 174 -21.51 -4.55 -2.49
C ASP A 174 -20.31 -3.62 -2.55
N SER A 175 -20.59 -2.35 -2.34
CA SER A 175 -19.62 -1.29 -2.09
C SER A 175 -19.80 -0.78 -0.67
N LYS A 176 -18.88 0.06 -0.16
CA LYS A 176 -18.99 0.58 1.21
C LYS A 176 -20.26 1.39 1.48
N GLN A 177 -20.93 1.90 0.45
CA GLN A 177 -22.12 2.75 0.58
C GLN A 177 -23.41 2.10 0.07
N ALA A 178 -23.34 1.13 -0.84
CA ALA A 178 -24.53 0.59 -1.50
C ALA A 178 -24.33 -0.81 -2.06
N ALA A 179 -25.45 -1.54 -2.13
CA ALA A 179 -25.60 -2.77 -2.89
C ALA A 179 -26.07 -2.44 -4.32
N LEU A 180 -25.35 -2.96 -5.32
CA LEU A 180 -25.60 -2.70 -6.73
C LEU A 180 -26.06 -3.99 -7.41
N ARG A 181 -27.32 -4.04 -7.85
CA ARG A 181 -27.91 -5.24 -8.45
C ARG A 181 -28.03 -5.12 -9.98
N ALA A 182 -27.44 -6.09 -10.67
CA ALA A 182 -27.44 -6.27 -12.12
C ALA A 182 -28.06 -7.61 -12.53
N LEU A 183 -28.60 -7.69 -13.76
CA LEU A 183 -29.17 -8.91 -14.35
C LEU A 183 -28.50 -9.31 -15.68
N GLY A 184 -27.49 -8.55 -16.12
CA GLY A 184 -26.84 -8.70 -17.42
C GLY A 184 -26.60 -7.33 -18.05
N THR A 185 -25.54 -6.67 -17.60
CA THR A 185 -25.22 -5.27 -17.90
C THR A 185 -23.72 -5.06 -17.94
N ARG A 186 -23.29 -3.91 -18.48
CA ARG A 186 -21.91 -3.47 -18.45
C ARG A 186 -21.81 -2.13 -17.75
N PHE A 187 -20.96 -2.04 -16.73
CA PHE A 187 -20.87 -0.84 -15.88
C PHE A 187 -19.56 -0.80 -15.09
N THR A 188 -19.22 0.39 -14.60
CA THR A 188 -18.04 0.61 -13.77
C THR A 188 -18.46 0.98 -12.36
N VAL A 189 -17.74 0.45 -11.37
CA VAL A 189 -17.90 0.83 -9.96
C VAL A 189 -16.56 1.29 -9.44
N ARG A 190 -16.50 2.50 -8.89
CA ARG A 190 -15.31 3.06 -8.28
C ARG A 190 -15.56 3.39 -6.82
N GLN A 191 -14.80 2.77 -5.93
CA GLN A 191 -14.84 3.00 -4.50
C GLN A 191 -13.93 4.17 -4.13
N LEU A 192 -14.52 5.26 -3.63
CA LEU A 192 -13.81 6.36 -2.98
C LEU A 192 -13.92 6.20 -1.46
N ASN A 193 -13.18 7.02 -0.71
CA ASN A 193 -13.19 6.95 0.76
C ASN A 193 -14.60 7.12 1.36
N ASN A 194 -15.36 8.09 0.84
CA ASN A 194 -16.67 8.47 1.39
C ASN A 194 -17.83 8.29 0.39
N ALA A 195 -17.58 7.68 -0.76
CA ALA A 195 -18.59 7.52 -1.80
C ALA A 195 -18.27 6.37 -2.76
N THR A 196 -19.30 5.88 -3.45
CA THR A 196 -19.17 4.99 -4.61
C THR A 196 -19.59 5.76 -5.85
N ILE A 197 -18.82 5.69 -6.93
CA ILE A 197 -19.23 6.17 -8.25
C ILE A 197 -19.70 4.97 -9.07
N LEU A 198 -20.94 5.01 -9.52
CA LEU A 198 -21.50 4.06 -10.47
C LEU A 198 -21.65 4.76 -11.81
N SER A 199 -21.06 4.19 -12.87
CA SER A 199 -21.24 4.67 -14.25
C SER A 199 -21.73 3.52 -15.13
N MET A 200 -22.85 3.75 -15.80
CA MET A 200 -23.52 2.73 -16.59
C MET A 200 -23.15 2.84 -18.06
N LEU A 201 -22.58 1.77 -18.63
CA LEU A 201 -22.25 1.68 -20.05
C LEU A 201 -23.43 1.09 -20.83
N GLU A 202 -24.02 0.01 -20.31
CA GLU A 202 -25.13 -0.69 -20.95
C GLU A 202 -26.24 -1.05 -19.96
N SER A 203 -27.48 -1.03 -20.46
CA SER A 203 -28.68 -1.49 -19.73
C SER A 203 -28.93 -0.72 -18.43
N THR A 204 -29.14 -1.38 -17.28
CA THR A 204 -29.57 -0.74 -16.03
C THR A 204 -29.10 -1.50 -14.78
N VAL A 205 -28.63 -0.78 -13.76
CA VAL A 205 -28.34 -1.31 -12.41
C VAL A 205 -29.26 -0.66 -11.40
N SER A 206 -29.72 -1.44 -10.42
CA SER A 206 -30.42 -0.92 -9.25
C SER A 206 -29.42 -0.65 -8.13
N ALA A 207 -29.26 0.60 -7.73
CA ALA A 207 -28.44 1.02 -6.60
C ALA A 207 -29.30 1.18 -5.34
N GLN A 208 -28.92 0.48 -4.27
CA GLN A 208 -29.65 0.46 -3.01
C GLN A 208 -28.72 0.86 -1.86
N VAL A 209 -28.98 2.02 -1.26
CA VAL A 209 -28.33 2.45 -0.01
C VAL A 209 -29.18 1.99 1.17
N PRO A 210 -28.62 1.48 2.27
CA PRO A 210 -29.40 1.09 3.44
C PRO A 210 -30.35 2.19 3.90
N GLN A 211 -31.61 1.86 4.20
CA GLN A 211 -32.65 2.80 4.66
C GLN A 211 -33.12 3.86 3.63
N HIS A 212 -32.64 3.81 2.39
CA HIS A 212 -33.13 4.66 1.30
C HIS A 212 -33.90 3.84 0.25
N PRO A 213 -34.66 4.45 -0.65
CA PRO A 213 -35.25 3.74 -1.80
C PRO A 213 -34.19 3.30 -2.81
N ALA A 214 -34.44 2.19 -3.51
CA ALA A 214 -33.61 1.77 -4.65
C ALA A 214 -33.76 2.75 -5.82
N ILE A 215 -32.64 3.15 -6.42
CA ILE A 215 -32.64 3.99 -7.62
C ILE A 215 -32.07 3.20 -8.79
N LYS A 216 -32.77 3.23 -9.93
CA LYS A 216 -32.28 2.66 -11.18
C LYS A 216 -31.38 3.65 -11.89
N VAL A 217 -30.20 3.20 -12.29
CA VAL A 217 -29.24 3.96 -13.09
C VAL A 217 -29.15 3.29 -14.45
N HIS A 218 -29.41 4.04 -15.51
CA HIS A 218 -29.49 3.56 -16.89
C HIS A 218 -28.20 3.86 -17.66
N ALA A 219 -28.00 3.17 -18.79
CA ALA A 219 -26.89 3.44 -19.71
C ALA A 219 -26.74 4.94 -20.03
N GLY A 220 -25.49 5.41 -20.06
CA GLY A 220 -25.16 6.83 -20.25
C GLY A 220 -25.40 7.69 -18.99
N GLN A 221 -25.75 7.09 -17.84
CA GLN A 221 -25.89 7.79 -16.57
C GLN A 221 -24.83 7.39 -15.55
N ARG A 222 -24.34 8.39 -14.82
CA ARG A 222 -23.41 8.25 -13.71
C ARG A 222 -24.02 8.84 -12.45
N THR A 223 -23.76 8.23 -11.31
CA THR A 223 -24.15 8.78 -10.01
C THR A 223 -23.06 8.61 -8.97
N ARG A 224 -23.03 9.55 -8.02
CA ARG A 224 -22.25 9.46 -6.80
C ARG A 224 -23.16 9.03 -5.66
N ILE A 225 -22.83 7.93 -5.03
CA ILE A 225 -23.58 7.32 -3.96
C ILE A 225 -22.83 7.56 -2.64
N THR A 226 -23.51 8.15 -1.66
CA THR A 226 -22.99 8.34 -0.30
C THR A 226 -23.85 7.54 0.68
N ARG A 227 -23.52 7.62 1.98
CA ARG A 227 -24.34 7.01 3.03
C ARG A 227 -25.73 7.67 3.16
N ASP A 228 -25.87 8.90 2.67
CA ASP A 228 -27.12 9.67 2.71
C ASP A 228 -28.04 9.39 1.52
N GLY A 229 -27.62 8.49 0.62
CA GLY A 229 -28.42 8.07 -0.53
C GLY A 229 -27.67 8.15 -1.86
N VAL A 230 -28.43 7.93 -2.92
CA VAL A 230 -27.95 8.03 -4.30
C VAL A 230 -28.08 9.50 -4.74
N GLY A 231 -26.96 10.09 -5.15
CA GLY A 231 -26.92 11.46 -5.64
C GLY A 231 -27.53 11.64 -7.03
N PRO A 232 -27.48 12.86 -7.59
CA PRO A 232 -28.09 13.16 -8.88
C PRO A 232 -27.52 12.28 -10.00
N LEU A 233 -28.38 11.89 -10.93
CA LEU A 233 -28.00 11.17 -12.14
C LEU A 233 -27.47 12.18 -13.16
N VAL A 234 -26.22 12.02 -13.56
CA VAL A 234 -25.52 12.88 -14.53
C VAL A 234 -25.33 12.09 -15.82
N SER A 235 -25.74 12.67 -16.95
CA SER A 235 -25.50 12.07 -18.26
C SER A 235 -24.03 12.18 -18.67
N PHE A 236 -23.52 11.18 -19.35
CA PHE A 236 -22.18 11.17 -19.93
C PHE A 236 -22.16 10.31 -21.20
N ASP A 237 -21.13 10.47 -22.03
CA ASP A 237 -20.93 9.60 -23.19
C ASP A 237 -20.35 8.23 -22.78
N ALA A 238 -21.19 7.19 -22.90
CA ALA A 238 -20.81 5.82 -22.58
C ALA A 238 -19.71 5.28 -23.51
N ALA A 239 -19.69 5.69 -24.78
CA ALA A 239 -18.68 5.23 -25.74
C ALA A 239 -17.29 5.73 -25.34
N SER A 240 -17.15 7.03 -25.06
CA SER A 240 -15.90 7.61 -24.58
C SER A 240 -15.37 6.95 -23.30
N LEU A 241 -16.23 6.64 -22.34
CA LEU A 241 -15.80 5.93 -21.12
C LEU A 241 -15.36 4.49 -21.41
N GLN A 242 -16.06 3.79 -22.30
CA GLN A 242 -15.69 2.45 -22.73
C GLN A 242 -14.31 2.43 -23.39
N ASP A 243 -14.05 3.37 -24.30
CA ASP A 243 -12.76 3.49 -24.98
C ASP A 243 -11.66 3.80 -23.98
N ALA A 244 -11.90 4.73 -23.04
CA ALA A 244 -10.96 5.06 -21.97
C ALA A 244 -10.61 3.83 -21.12
N TRP A 245 -11.60 3.02 -20.70
CA TRP A 245 -11.33 1.78 -19.96
C TRP A 245 -10.53 0.76 -20.78
N SER A 246 -10.83 0.63 -22.07
CA SER A 246 -10.11 -0.32 -22.94
C SER A 246 -8.63 0.05 -23.13
N ALA A 247 -8.33 1.35 -23.06
CA ALA A 247 -6.99 1.90 -23.22
C ALA A 247 -6.30 2.23 -21.89
N HIS A 248 -6.91 1.90 -20.74
CA HIS A 248 -6.44 2.26 -19.40
C HIS A 248 -6.19 3.77 -19.24
N GLN A 249 -7.10 4.59 -19.73
CA GLN A 249 -6.99 6.04 -19.78
C GLN A 249 -7.96 6.73 -18.82
N LEU A 250 -7.53 7.88 -18.32
CA LEU A 250 -8.35 8.87 -17.65
C LEU A 250 -8.80 9.90 -18.68
N LEU A 251 -10.11 9.98 -18.88
CA LEU A 251 -10.73 11.07 -19.64
C LEU A 251 -11.01 12.24 -18.68
N VAL A 252 -10.33 13.36 -18.92
CA VAL A 252 -10.50 14.59 -18.16
C VAL A 252 -11.20 15.63 -19.04
N ASP A 253 -12.32 16.15 -18.56
CA ASP A 253 -13.08 17.22 -19.20
C ASP A 253 -13.30 18.37 -18.19
N ASP A 254 -12.68 19.51 -18.46
CA ASP A 254 -12.69 20.75 -17.65
C ASP A 254 -12.53 20.55 -16.13
N GLN A 255 -11.59 19.68 -15.72
CA GLN A 255 -11.36 19.41 -14.28
C GLN A 255 -10.21 20.25 -13.73
N PRO A 256 -10.25 20.63 -12.43
CA PRO A 256 -9.10 21.23 -11.77
C PRO A 256 -7.89 20.30 -11.83
N LEU A 257 -6.72 20.85 -12.16
CA LEU A 257 -5.47 20.09 -12.23
C LEU A 257 -5.20 19.32 -10.93
N THR A 258 -5.58 19.88 -9.77
CA THR A 258 -5.44 19.20 -8.47
C THR A 258 -6.20 17.89 -8.40
N GLU A 259 -7.41 17.81 -8.98
CA GLU A 259 -8.19 16.56 -9.00
C GLU A 259 -7.57 15.54 -9.96
N VAL A 260 -7.06 16.00 -11.10
CA VAL A 260 -6.34 15.16 -12.06
C VAL A 260 -5.07 14.59 -11.43
N LEU A 261 -4.30 15.42 -10.72
CA LEU A 261 -3.09 15.00 -10.02
C LEU A 261 -3.41 14.04 -8.87
N ASP A 262 -4.50 14.24 -8.13
CA ASP A 262 -4.97 13.29 -7.11
C ASP A 262 -5.37 11.93 -7.73
N GLU A 263 -5.96 11.93 -8.92
CA GLU A 263 -6.25 10.70 -9.64
C GLU A 263 -4.96 10.01 -10.10
N LEU A 264 -4.05 10.71 -10.78
CA LEU A 264 -2.77 10.14 -11.21
C LEU A 264 -1.93 9.61 -10.03
N ALA A 265 -1.98 10.29 -8.88
CA ALA A 265 -1.29 9.86 -7.67
C ALA A 265 -1.74 8.49 -7.17
N ARG A 266 -3.02 8.12 -7.39
CA ARG A 266 -3.56 6.81 -7.01
C ARG A 266 -3.03 5.68 -7.88
N HIS A 267 -2.79 5.96 -9.16
CA HIS A 267 -2.31 4.97 -10.13
C HIS A 267 -0.78 4.85 -10.13
N ARG A 268 -0.07 5.72 -9.41
CA ARG A 268 1.39 5.76 -9.36
C ARG A 268 1.97 5.05 -8.12
N PRO A 269 3.01 4.21 -8.28
CA PRO A 269 3.84 3.82 -7.15
C PRO A 269 4.68 5.02 -6.64
N GLY A 270 4.44 5.45 -5.40
CA GLY A 270 5.18 6.55 -4.76
C GLY A 270 4.31 7.75 -4.43
N GLN A 271 4.94 8.89 -4.14
CA GLN A 271 4.25 10.14 -3.78
C GLN A 271 4.35 11.17 -4.89
N LEU A 272 3.19 11.70 -5.27
CA LEU A 272 3.06 12.91 -6.06
C LEU A 272 2.74 14.07 -5.11
N ARG A 273 3.64 15.04 -4.99
CA ARG A 273 3.48 16.21 -4.13
C ARG A 273 3.31 17.46 -4.97
N TYR A 274 2.38 18.31 -4.58
CA TYR A 274 2.13 19.56 -5.28
C TYR A 274 1.46 20.56 -4.36
N ASP A 275 1.60 21.85 -4.67
CA ASP A 275 0.93 22.92 -3.94
C ASP A 275 -0.46 23.15 -4.54
N ARG A 276 -1.50 22.73 -3.81
CA ARG A 276 -2.89 22.88 -4.23
C ARG A 276 -3.26 24.35 -4.51
N ALA A 277 -2.75 25.29 -3.73
CA ALA A 277 -3.10 26.70 -3.90
C ALA A 277 -2.54 27.28 -5.20
N GLN A 278 -1.34 26.87 -5.60
CA GLN A 278 -0.72 27.31 -6.86
C GLN A 278 -1.42 26.73 -8.09
N LEU A 279 -1.99 25.54 -7.98
CA LEU A 279 -2.56 24.79 -9.11
C LEU A 279 -4.08 24.85 -9.21
N ALA A 280 -4.78 25.42 -8.23
CA ALA A 280 -6.23 25.40 -8.11
C ALA A 280 -6.97 26.00 -9.33
N ASN A 281 -6.37 26.99 -9.99
CA ASN A 281 -7.00 27.71 -11.11
C ASN A 281 -6.69 27.09 -12.48
N ILE A 282 -5.87 26.04 -12.54
CA ILE A 282 -5.52 25.37 -13.81
C ILE A 282 -6.59 24.33 -14.09
N ARG A 283 -7.26 24.46 -15.23
CA ARG A 283 -8.23 23.48 -15.74
C ARG A 283 -7.58 22.61 -16.80
N VAL A 284 -7.89 21.33 -16.77
CA VAL A 284 -7.35 20.31 -17.67
C VAL A 284 -8.48 19.71 -18.48
N ALA A 285 -8.26 19.65 -19.79
CA ALA A 285 -9.05 18.85 -20.73
C ALA A 285 -8.05 17.99 -21.51
N ALA A 286 -7.97 16.71 -21.18
CA ALA A 286 -6.94 15.81 -21.71
C ALA A 286 -7.34 14.34 -21.55
N VAL A 287 -6.72 13.48 -22.36
CA VAL A 287 -6.75 12.03 -22.20
C VAL A 287 -5.38 11.60 -21.68
N LEU A 288 -5.35 10.98 -20.51
CA LEU A 288 -4.10 10.67 -19.80
C LEU A 288 -4.00 9.16 -19.55
N PRO A 289 -2.87 8.50 -19.87
CA PRO A 289 -2.67 7.09 -19.55
C PRO A 289 -2.56 6.89 -18.02
N LEU A 290 -3.25 5.87 -17.50
CA LEU A 290 -3.21 5.51 -16.07
C LEU A 290 -2.22 4.37 -15.78
N ASP A 291 -1.88 3.56 -16.78
CA ASP A 291 -0.87 2.51 -16.69
C ASP A 291 0.58 3.05 -16.83
N ASP A 292 0.76 4.23 -17.42
CA ASP A 292 2.02 4.97 -17.46
C ASP A 292 1.87 6.41 -16.96
N THR A 293 1.89 6.56 -15.64
CA THR A 293 1.75 7.88 -15.00
C THR A 293 2.91 8.85 -15.29
N ASP A 294 4.11 8.35 -15.64
CA ASP A 294 5.23 9.22 -16.03
C ASP A 294 4.92 9.89 -17.39
N LYS A 295 4.38 9.13 -18.33
CA LYS A 295 3.91 9.66 -19.62
C LYS A 295 2.74 10.64 -19.44
N ALA A 296 1.79 10.35 -18.55
CA ALA A 296 0.70 11.28 -18.24
C ALA A 296 1.21 12.63 -17.70
N LEU A 297 2.16 12.59 -16.78
CA LEU A 297 2.78 13.80 -16.24
C LEU A 297 3.56 14.57 -17.32
N GLN A 298 4.27 13.87 -18.21
CA GLN A 298 4.95 14.52 -19.34
C GLN A 298 3.95 15.22 -20.27
N LEU A 299 2.83 14.58 -20.62
CA LEU A 299 1.77 15.21 -21.42
C LEU A 299 1.17 16.46 -20.75
N LEU A 300 1.06 16.46 -19.42
CA LEU A 300 0.65 17.65 -18.68
C LEU A 300 1.72 18.75 -18.74
N ALA A 301 3.00 18.41 -18.58
CA ALA A 301 4.08 19.40 -18.71
C ALA A 301 4.14 20.03 -20.11
N ASP A 302 3.92 19.23 -21.15
CA ASP A 302 3.98 19.68 -22.55
C ASP A 302 2.81 20.62 -22.90
N ASN A 303 1.61 20.35 -22.36
CA ASN A 303 0.40 21.15 -22.63
C ASN A 303 0.27 22.39 -21.73
N PHE A 304 0.91 22.40 -20.56
CA PHE A 304 0.83 23.49 -19.60
C PHE A 304 2.23 24.04 -19.30
N PRO A 305 2.75 25.01 -20.07
CA PRO A 305 4.13 25.48 -19.95
C PRO A 305 4.44 26.20 -18.63
N GLN A 306 3.42 26.58 -17.86
CA GLN A 306 3.59 27.07 -16.49
C GLN A 306 3.85 25.96 -15.47
N LEU A 307 3.63 24.68 -15.81
CA LEU A 307 3.91 23.56 -14.92
C LEU A 307 5.39 23.20 -14.98
N ARG A 308 5.92 22.87 -13.81
CA ARG A 308 7.23 22.31 -13.64
C ARG A 308 7.09 21.01 -12.86
N ILE A 309 7.63 19.94 -13.44
CA ILE A 309 7.59 18.60 -12.87
C ILE A 309 9.02 18.19 -12.56
N ARG A 310 9.29 17.81 -11.30
CA ARG A 310 10.62 17.40 -10.84
C ARG A 310 10.54 16.00 -10.24
N MET A 311 11.20 15.06 -10.88
CA MET A 311 11.40 13.71 -10.33
C MET A 311 12.62 13.74 -9.41
N LEU A 312 12.38 13.85 -8.10
CA LEU A 312 13.46 13.86 -7.10
C LEU A 312 14.02 12.45 -6.89
N THR A 313 13.13 11.45 -6.92
CA THR A 313 13.47 10.03 -6.89
C THR A 313 12.46 9.25 -7.72
N ARG A 314 12.68 7.94 -7.90
CA ARG A 314 11.68 7.04 -8.53
C ARG A 314 10.29 7.13 -7.87
N TYR A 315 10.25 7.37 -6.55
CA TYR A 315 9.02 7.37 -5.75
C TYR A 315 8.60 8.75 -5.25
N LEU A 316 9.25 9.83 -5.70
CA LEU A 316 8.89 11.19 -5.29
C LEU A 316 8.94 12.13 -6.49
N VAL A 317 7.76 12.59 -6.88
CA VAL A 317 7.58 13.61 -7.92
C VAL A 317 6.99 14.85 -7.28
N MET A 318 7.55 16.01 -7.62
CA MET A 318 6.99 17.30 -7.26
C MET A 318 6.45 18.02 -8.50
N VAL A 319 5.23 18.57 -8.39
CA VAL A 319 4.62 19.43 -9.41
C VAL A 319 4.43 20.82 -8.81
N ASP A 320 5.03 21.82 -9.45
CA ASP A 320 4.93 23.24 -9.09
C ASP A 320 4.54 24.11 -10.30
N ALA A 321 3.94 25.28 -10.06
CA ALA A 321 3.68 26.26 -11.09
C ALA A 321 4.39 27.57 -10.72
N PRO A 322 5.68 27.75 -11.09
CA PRO A 322 6.40 28.96 -10.73
C PRO A 322 5.71 30.19 -11.33
N VAL A 323 5.33 31.13 -10.46
CA VAL A 323 4.81 32.44 -10.87
C VAL A 323 5.89 33.16 -11.67
N LYS A 324 5.59 33.57 -12.91
CA LYS A 324 6.47 34.47 -13.66
C LYS A 324 6.65 35.75 -12.84
N LYS A 325 7.89 36.05 -12.45
CA LYS A 325 8.27 37.36 -11.89
C LYS A 325 8.17 38.43 -12.96
#